data_AF-A0AA92X8G0-F1
#
_entry.id   AF-A0AA92X8G0-F1
#
_cell.length_a   1.000
_cell.length_b   1.000
_cell.length_c   1.000
_cell.angle_alpha   90.00
_cell.angle_beta   90.00
_cell.angle_gamma   90.00
#
_symmetry.space_group_name_H-M   'P 1'
#
loop_
_entity.id
_entity.type
_entity.pdbx_description
1 polymer ?
#
loop_
_entity_poly.entity_id
_entity_poly.type
_entity_poly.pdbx_seq_one_letter_code
_entity_poly.pdbx_strand_id
1 'polypeptide(L)'
;MNTDFAHYYQQIRSKQKRETLFWSLGLVALYLGAGNIAEFNLHIVWVSIPHFFDYLAETVPTLHWKLLFADGHTEGSLAYWGYRLNIQLPLIWETLQLALAATLLSVLVAGGLAFLAANNTHSPASLRLAIRTLVAFLRTMPELAWAVMFVMAFGIGATPGFLALALHTIGSLTKLFYESIETASNKPVRGLAACGATPLQRMRFGLWPQVKPVFLSYSFMRLEINFRQSTILGLVGAGGIGQELMTNIKLDRYDQVSMTLLLIILVVSLLDYTSGELRKRVVEGKK
;
A
#
# COMPACT_ATOMS: atom_id res chain seq x y z
N MET A 1 7.30 -40.01 43.09
CA MET A 1 6.93 -39.13 41.96
C MET A 1 5.44 -38.82 42.11
N ASN A 2 5.08 -37.55 42.30
CA ASN A 2 3.88 -37.12 43.04
C ASN A 2 2.57 -37.40 42.27
N THR A 3 1.67 -38.22 42.84
CA THR A 3 0.38 -38.64 42.23
C THR A 3 -0.58 -37.47 41.99
N ASP A 4 -0.48 -36.42 42.82
CA ASP A 4 -1.30 -35.21 42.68
C ASP A 4 -0.98 -34.44 41.39
N PHE A 5 0.27 -34.47 40.94
CA PHE A 5 0.69 -33.83 39.69
C PHE A 5 0.10 -34.56 38.48
N ALA A 6 0.02 -35.89 38.52
CA ALA A 6 -0.57 -36.69 37.45
C ALA A 6 -2.09 -36.46 37.35
N HIS A 7 -2.79 -36.39 38.48
CA HIS A 7 -4.23 -36.09 38.50
C HIS A 7 -4.53 -34.66 38.04
N TYR A 8 -3.75 -33.68 38.50
CA TYR A 8 -3.87 -32.29 38.04
C TYR A 8 -3.62 -32.16 36.53
N TYR A 9 -2.58 -32.82 36.00
CA TYR A 9 -2.26 -32.79 34.57
C TYR A 9 -3.37 -33.46 33.72
N GLN A 10 -3.97 -34.56 34.19
CA GLN A 10 -5.09 -35.20 33.51
C GLN A 10 -6.36 -34.32 33.51
N GLN A 11 -6.64 -33.61 34.61
CA GLN A 11 -7.76 -32.66 34.68
C GLN A 11 -7.57 -31.46 33.74
N ILE A 12 -6.37 -30.89 33.68
CA ILE A 12 -6.08 -29.78 32.75
C ILE A 12 -6.14 -30.24 31.29
N ARG A 13 -5.56 -31.40 30.96
CA ARG A 13 -5.55 -31.90 29.59
C ARG A 13 -6.96 -32.24 29.08
N SER A 14 -7.83 -32.78 29.94
CA SER A 14 -9.22 -33.06 29.57
C SER A 14 -10.05 -31.79 29.43
N LYS A 15 -9.84 -30.78 30.30
CA LYS A 15 -10.47 -29.46 30.19
C LYS A 15 -10.04 -28.73 28.91
N GLN A 16 -8.73 -28.69 28.63
CA GLN A 16 -8.18 -28.12 27.40
C GLN A 16 -8.71 -28.82 26.15
N LYS A 17 -8.74 -30.16 26.12
CA LYS A 17 -9.33 -30.90 24.98
C LYS A 17 -10.80 -30.54 24.75
N ARG A 18 -11.61 -30.43 25.80
CA ARG A 18 -13.03 -30.07 25.70
C ARG A 18 -13.21 -28.62 25.25
N GLU A 19 -12.41 -27.69 25.78
CA GLU A 19 -12.45 -26.28 25.38
C GLU A 19 -12.00 -26.11 23.92
N THR A 20 -10.90 -26.75 23.51
CA THR A 20 -10.43 -26.72 22.11
C THR A 20 -11.47 -27.33 21.17
N LEU A 21 -12.07 -28.46 21.53
CA LEU A 21 -13.16 -29.06 20.75
C LEU A 21 -14.36 -28.11 20.64
N PHE A 22 -14.79 -27.50 21.74
CA PHE A 22 -15.91 -26.57 21.76
C PHE A 22 -15.65 -25.34 20.90
N TRP A 23 -14.46 -24.72 21.01
CA TRP A 23 -14.07 -23.58 20.17
C TRP A 23 -13.92 -23.96 18.70
N SER A 24 -13.39 -25.15 18.39
CA SER A 24 -13.29 -25.65 17.01
C SER A 24 -14.67 -25.90 16.39
N LEU A 25 -15.60 -26.49 17.14
CA LEU A 25 -16.98 -26.70 16.70
C LEU A 25 -17.73 -25.38 16.53
N GLY A 26 -17.51 -24.41 17.44
CA GLY A 26 -18.04 -23.05 17.30
C GLY A 26 -17.52 -22.33 16.06
N LEU A 27 -16.23 -22.47 15.75
CA LEU A 27 -15.62 -21.94 14.52
C LEU A 27 -16.19 -22.61 13.27
N VAL A 28 -16.35 -23.93 13.27
CA VAL A 28 -16.96 -24.67 12.15
C VAL A 28 -18.42 -24.26 11.96
N ALA A 29 -19.19 -24.12 13.04
CA ALA A 29 -20.57 -23.66 12.97
C ALA A 29 -20.68 -22.21 12.47
N LEU A 30 -19.80 -21.31 12.92
CA LEU A 30 -19.69 -19.94 12.40
C LEU A 30 -19.31 -19.93 10.92
N TYR A 31 -18.38 -20.79 10.50
CA TYR A 31 -17.96 -20.91 9.10
C TYR A 31 -19.10 -21.41 8.20
N LEU A 32 -19.80 -22.46 8.62
CA LEU A 32 -20.94 -23.01 7.89
C LEU A 32 -22.12 -22.03 7.85
N GLY A 33 -22.36 -21.31 8.96
CA GLY A 33 -23.36 -20.24 9.03
C GLY A 33 -23.00 -19.04 8.15
N ALA A 34 -21.72 -18.65 8.12
CA ALA A 34 -21.23 -17.58 7.26
C ALA A 34 -21.34 -17.94 5.78
N GLY A 35 -21.09 -19.21 5.40
CA GLY A 35 -21.24 -19.68 4.03
C GLY A 35 -22.65 -19.48 3.47
N ASN A 36 -23.69 -19.65 4.31
CA ASN A 36 -25.07 -19.41 3.91
C ASN A 36 -25.44 -17.92 3.80
N ILE A 37 -24.77 -17.04 4.54
CA ILE A 37 -25.04 -15.59 4.54
C ILE A 37 -24.23 -14.86 3.47
N ALA A 38 -23.02 -15.34 3.17
CA ALA A 38 -22.05 -14.64 2.32
C ALA A 38 -22.16 -14.98 0.82
N GLU A 39 -23.20 -15.72 0.38
CA GLU A 39 -23.34 -16.26 -0.99
C GLU A 39 -22.08 -17.01 -1.50
N PHE A 40 -21.20 -17.45 -0.60
CA PHE A 40 -19.92 -18.04 -0.94
C PHE A 40 -20.09 -19.54 -1.21
N ASN A 41 -20.09 -19.91 -2.50
CA ASN A 41 -20.24 -21.30 -2.92
C ASN A 41 -18.89 -21.94 -3.27
N LEU A 42 -18.43 -22.86 -2.41
CA LEU A 42 -17.17 -23.59 -2.60
C LEU A 42 -17.16 -24.44 -3.88
N HIS A 43 -18.33 -24.89 -4.35
CA HIS A 43 -18.45 -25.63 -5.61
C HIS A 43 -18.12 -24.74 -6.81
N ILE A 44 -18.58 -23.48 -6.83
CA ILE A 44 -18.23 -22.52 -7.89
C ILE A 44 -16.72 -22.30 -7.89
N VAL A 45 -16.11 -22.11 -6.71
CA VAL A 45 -14.65 -21.98 -6.61
C VAL A 45 -13.95 -23.19 -7.23
N TRP A 46 -14.34 -24.40 -6.86
CA TRP A 46 -13.73 -25.63 -7.39
C TRP A 46 -13.87 -25.77 -8.92
N VAL A 47 -15.04 -25.43 -9.47
CA VAL A 47 -15.30 -25.49 -10.92
C VAL A 47 -14.62 -24.33 -11.68
N SER A 48 -14.40 -23.18 -11.04
CA SER A 48 -13.75 -22.02 -11.66
C SER A 48 -12.21 -22.08 -11.61
N ILE A 49 -11.61 -22.99 -10.83
CA ILE A 49 -10.16 -23.14 -10.75
C ILE A 49 -9.51 -23.34 -12.13
N PRO A 50 -9.99 -24.24 -13.02
CA PRO A 50 -9.42 -24.40 -14.35
C PRO A 50 -9.46 -23.11 -15.19
N HIS A 51 -10.60 -22.40 -15.20
CA HIS A 51 -10.79 -21.15 -15.95
C HIS A 51 -9.79 -20.06 -15.55
N PHE A 52 -9.39 -20.01 -14.28
CA PHE A 52 -8.35 -19.11 -13.82
C PHE A 52 -6.99 -19.42 -14.46
N PHE A 53 -6.64 -20.71 -14.60
CA PHE A 53 -5.41 -21.12 -15.27
C PHE A 53 -5.47 -20.93 -16.78
N ASP A 54 -6.64 -21.09 -17.41
CA ASP A 54 -6.84 -20.79 -18.83
C ASP A 54 -6.55 -19.32 -19.12
N TYR A 55 -7.09 -18.40 -18.30
CA TYR A 55 -6.81 -16.96 -18.40
C TYR A 55 -5.33 -16.63 -18.23
N LEU A 56 -4.66 -17.29 -17.28
CA LEU A 56 -3.21 -17.13 -17.09
C LEU A 56 -2.42 -17.63 -18.32
N ALA A 57 -2.81 -18.77 -18.88
CA ALA A 57 -2.15 -19.34 -20.06
C ALA A 57 -2.33 -18.44 -21.29
N GLU A 58 -3.51 -17.86 -21.49
CA GLU A 58 -3.78 -16.89 -22.57
C GLU A 58 -3.00 -15.59 -22.40
N THR A 59 -2.74 -15.18 -21.15
CA THR A 59 -1.95 -13.98 -20.87
C THR A 59 -0.46 -14.20 -21.18
N VAL A 60 0.07 -15.42 -21.07
CA VAL A 60 1.50 -15.69 -21.33
C VAL A 60 1.83 -15.44 -22.82
N PRO A 61 2.85 -14.61 -23.14
CA PRO A 61 3.17 -14.31 -24.52
C PRO A 61 3.71 -15.54 -25.26
N THR A 62 3.26 -15.75 -26.49
CA THR A 62 3.66 -16.87 -27.35
C THR A 62 4.99 -16.60 -28.06
N LEU A 63 6.07 -16.42 -27.30
CA LEU A 63 7.39 -16.11 -27.85
C LEU A 63 8.02 -17.34 -28.50
N HIS A 64 8.42 -17.21 -29.76
CA HIS A 64 9.08 -18.26 -30.52
C HIS A 64 10.58 -17.98 -30.63
N TRP A 65 11.42 -18.89 -30.11
CA TRP A 65 12.89 -18.71 -30.07
C TRP A 65 13.51 -18.32 -31.42
N LYS A 66 12.99 -18.91 -32.51
CA LYS A 66 13.49 -18.65 -33.88
C LYS A 66 13.08 -17.29 -34.44
N LEU A 67 11.97 -16.72 -33.94
CA LEU A 67 11.37 -15.47 -34.42
C LEU A 67 11.53 -14.33 -33.40
N LEU A 68 12.31 -14.56 -32.34
CA LEU A 68 12.44 -13.65 -31.21
C LEU A 68 12.87 -12.23 -31.63
N PHE A 69 13.80 -12.16 -32.59
CA PHE A 69 14.34 -10.92 -33.16
C PHE A 69 13.77 -10.60 -34.55
N ALA A 70 12.64 -11.21 -34.93
CA ALA A 70 11.93 -10.83 -36.14
C ALA A 70 11.22 -9.48 -35.96
N ASP A 71 10.74 -8.91 -37.08
CA ASP A 71 10.10 -7.60 -37.11
C ASP A 71 8.77 -7.57 -36.33
N GLY A 72 8.32 -6.36 -35.98
CA GLY A 72 7.12 -6.11 -35.17
C GLY A 72 5.78 -6.55 -35.76
N HIS A 73 5.78 -7.11 -36.97
CA HIS A 73 4.61 -7.69 -37.63
C HIS A 73 4.55 -9.22 -37.49
N THR A 74 5.60 -9.84 -36.94
CA THR A 74 5.71 -11.30 -36.81
C THR A 74 5.19 -11.73 -35.45
N GLU A 75 4.07 -12.46 -35.42
CA GLU A 75 3.55 -13.06 -34.19
C GLU A 75 4.62 -13.93 -33.51
N GLY A 76 4.75 -13.76 -32.19
CA GLY A 76 5.77 -14.45 -31.38
C GLY A 76 7.18 -13.85 -31.41
N SER A 77 7.38 -12.70 -32.05
CA SER A 77 8.59 -11.87 -31.89
C SER A 77 8.49 -10.92 -30.68
N LEU A 78 9.63 -10.50 -30.14
CA LEU A 78 9.65 -9.49 -29.08
C LEU A 78 9.14 -8.13 -29.56
N ALA A 79 9.41 -7.79 -30.81
CA ALA A 79 8.96 -6.54 -31.41
C ALA A 79 7.44 -6.51 -31.56
N TYR A 80 6.81 -7.64 -31.90
CA TYR A 80 5.35 -7.77 -31.92
C TYR A 80 4.78 -7.69 -30.51
N TRP A 81 5.34 -8.39 -29.53
CA TRP A 81 4.85 -8.32 -28.16
C TRP A 81 4.91 -6.90 -27.58
N GLY A 82 6.01 -6.19 -27.86
CA GLY A 82 6.25 -4.82 -27.41
C GLY A 82 5.76 -3.70 -28.35
N TYR A 83 4.90 -3.97 -29.34
CA TYR A 83 4.60 -2.98 -30.38
C TYR A 83 3.95 -1.68 -29.86
N ARG A 84 3.31 -1.71 -28.68
CA ARG A 84 2.69 -0.54 -28.03
C ARG A 84 3.53 0.07 -26.91
N LEU A 85 4.82 -0.28 -26.81
CA LEU A 85 5.74 0.29 -25.83
C LEU A 85 5.80 1.83 -25.91
N ASN A 86 5.67 2.38 -27.11
CA ASN A 86 5.60 3.82 -27.35
C ASN A 86 4.41 4.51 -26.65
N ILE A 87 3.33 3.77 -26.37
CA ILE A 87 2.15 4.25 -25.63
C ILE A 87 2.26 3.88 -24.15
N GLN A 88 2.69 2.66 -23.83
CA GLN A 88 2.77 2.14 -22.46
C GLN A 88 3.82 2.87 -21.62
N LEU A 89 5.00 3.17 -22.17
CA LEU A 89 6.08 3.85 -21.42
C LEU A 89 5.68 5.25 -20.95
N PRO A 90 5.09 6.13 -21.79
CA PRO A 90 4.55 7.40 -21.32
C PRO A 90 3.47 7.26 -20.23
N LEU A 91 2.59 6.28 -20.34
CA LEU A 91 1.52 6.06 -19.35
C LEU A 91 2.05 5.56 -18.00
N ILE A 92 3.10 4.75 -18.01
CA ILE A 92 3.82 4.36 -16.80
C ILE A 92 4.48 5.57 -16.16
N TRP A 93 5.09 6.43 -16.97
CA TRP A 93 5.69 7.66 -16.50
C TRP A 93 4.64 8.60 -15.88
N GLU A 94 3.46 8.75 -16.50
CA GLU A 94 2.32 9.47 -15.94
C GLU A 94 1.88 8.88 -14.59
N THR A 95 1.77 7.56 -14.51
CA THR A 95 1.43 6.82 -13.27
C THR A 95 2.44 7.09 -12.16
N LEU A 96 3.74 7.09 -12.51
CA LEU A 96 4.83 7.38 -11.57
C LEU A 96 4.79 8.84 -11.11
N GLN A 97 4.58 9.79 -12.02
CA GLN A 97 4.45 11.21 -11.70
C GLN A 97 3.26 11.47 -10.78
N LEU A 98 2.12 10.83 -11.05
CA LEU A 98 0.93 10.94 -10.21
C LEU A 98 1.18 10.42 -8.79
N ALA A 99 1.81 9.25 -8.66
CA ALA A 99 2.19 8.69 -7.36
C ALA A 99 3.21 9.57 -6.62
N LEU A 100 4.22 10.09 -7.32
CA LEU A 100 5.21 11.02 -6.78
C LEU A 100 4.55 12.31 -6.29
N ALA A 101 3.73 12.95 -7.12
CA ALA A 101 3.06 14.21 -6.79
C ALA A 101 2.14 14.05 -5.57
N ALA A 102 1.32 13.00 -5.55
CA ALA A 102 0.42 12.71 -4.42
C ALA A 102 1.22 12.46 -3.14
N THR A 103 2.33 11.72 -3.22
CA THR A 103 3.19 11.44 -2.07
C THR A 103 3.88 12.70 -1.56
N LEU A 104 4.45 13.52 -2.44
CA LEU A 104 5.13 14.77 -2.06
C LEU A 104 4.18 15.75 -1.37
N LEU A 105 2.99 15.98 -1.95
CA LEU A 105 1.97 16.81 -1.32
C LEU A 105 1.60 16.25 0.07
N SER A 106 1.42 14.94 0.14
CA SER A 106 1.04 14.27 1.39
C SER A 106 2.11 14.39 2.45
N VAL A 107 3.39 14.24 2.11
CA VAL A 107 4.51 14.37 3.05
C VAL A 107 4.59 15.79 3.61
N LEU A 108 4.40 16.81 2.77
CA LEU A 108 4.42 18.21 3.20
C LEU A 108 3.27 18.51 4.17
N VAL A 109 2.05 18.16 3.79
CA VAL A 109 0.85 18.39 4.61
C VAL A 109 0.90 17.55 5.89
N ALA A 110 1.20 16.27 5.78
CA ALA A 110 1.30 15.36 6.91
C ALA A 110 2.42 15.76 7.87
N GLY A 111 3.56 16.24 7.36
CA GLY A 111 4.65 16.74 8.20
C GLY A 111 4.19 17.87 9.11
N GLY A 112 3.47 18.86 8.57
CA GLY A 112 2.89 19.95 9.36
C GLY A 112 1.84 19.47 10.35
N LEU A 113 0.86 18.68 9.88
CA LEU A 113 -0.22 18.15 10.72
C LEU A 113 0.30 17.24 11.84
N ALA A 114 1.37 16.48 11.60
CA ALA A 114 1.91 15.53 12.57
C ALA A 114 2.46 16.24 13.81
N PHE A 115 3.14 17.38 13.65
CA PHE A 115 3.62 18.17 14.78
C PHE A 115 2.48 18.73 15.61
N LEU A 116 1.38 19.15 14.97
CA LEU A 116 0.18 19.64 15.64
C LEU A 116 -0.63 18.50 16.31
N ALA A 117 -0.53 17.28 15.77
CA ALA A 117 -1.24 16.09 16.27
C ALA A 117 -0.49 15.33 17.37
N ALA A 118 0.81 15.57 17.55
CA ALA A 118 1.64 14.88 18.54
C ALA A 118 1.48 15.43 19.96
N ASN A 119 1.45 14.55 20.96
CA ASN A 119 1.26 14.91 22.36
C ASN A 119 2.42 15.70 22.98
N ASN A 120 3.65 15.51 22.51
CA ASN A 120 4.87 16.10 23.07
C ASN A 120 5.24 17.46 22.45
N THR A 121 4.53 17.95 21.43
CA THR A 121 4.77 19.26 20.78
C THR A 121 3.98 20.41 21.42
N HIS A 122 3.33 20.20 22.56
CA HIS A 122 2.55 21.23 23.31
C HIS A 122 1.37 21.87 22.54
N SER A 123 0.81 21.22 21.51
CA SER A 123 -0.38 21.73 20.81
C SER A 123 -1.66 21.60 21.68
N PRO A 124 -2.65 22.52 21.53
CA PRO A 124 -3.91 22.47 22.28
C PRO A 124 -4.63 21.13 22.12
N ALA A 125 -5.23 20.61 23.19
CA ALA A 125 -5.87 19.30 23.18
C ALA A 125 -7.03 19.21 22.16
N SER A 126 -7.81 20.28 22.01
CA SER A 126 -8.90 20.38 21.03
C SER A 126 -8.40 20.30 19.59
N LEU A 127 -7.34 21.03 19.24
CA LEU A 127 -6.72 21.00 17.92
C LEU A 127 -6.18 19.59 17.61
N ARG A 128 -5.52 18.97 18.58
CA ARG A 128 -4.97 17.62 18.46
C ARG A 128 -6.07 16.59 18.18
N LEU A 129 -7.18 16.67 18.91
CA LEU A 129 -8.33 15.81 18.70
C LEU A 129 -8.94 16.04 17.31
N ALA A 130 -9.14 17.30 16.91
CA ALA A 130 -9.70 17.64 15.60
C ALA A 130 -8.86 17.06 14.44
N ILE A 131 -7.54 17.23 14.48
CA ILE A 131 -6.63 16.69 13.45
C ILE A 131 -6.66 15.16 13.46
N ARG A 132 -6.62 14.52 14.64
CA ARG A 132 -6.67 13.05 14.73
C ARG A 132 -7.98 12.48 14.19
N THR A 133 -9.11 13.13 14.45
CA THR A 133 -10.42 12.74 13.93
C THR A 133 -10.48 12.91 12.41
N LEU A 134 -10.00 14.04 11.88
CA LEU A 134 -9.90 14.27 10.43
C LEU A 134 -9.03 13.19 9.75
N VAL A 135 -7.86 12.90 10.33
CA VAL A 135 -6.95 11.88 9.83
C VAL A 135 -7.58 10.49 9.88
N ALA A 136 -8.33 10.17 10.94
CA ALA A 136 -9.07 8.92 11.02
C ALA A 136 -10.11 8.84 9.89
N PHE A 137 -10.88 9.90 9.66
CA PHE A 137 -11.87 9.98 8.58
C PHE A 137 -11.25 9.77 7.19
N LEU A 138 -10.15 10.47 6.87
CA LEU A 138 -9.47 10.36 5.57
C LEU A 138 -9.02 8.92 5.26
N ARG A 139 -8.69 8.15 6.31
CA ARG A 139 -8.20 6.76 6.19
C ARG A 139 -9.31 5.71 6.20
N THR A 140 -10.50 6.04 6.70
CA THR A 140 -11.64 5.11 6.75
C THR A 140 -12.14 4.76 5.35
N MET A 141 -12.07 5.73 4.42
CA MET A 141 -12.47 5.51 3.04
C MET A 141 -11.32 4.85 2.24
N PRO A 142 -11.59 3.72 1.56
CA PRO A 142 -10.64 3.12 0.62
C PRO A 142 -10.32 4.08 -0.54
N GLU A 143 -9.12 3.97 -1.08
CA GLU A 143 -8.64 4.82 -2.18
C GLU A 143 -9.52 4.69 -3.43
N LEU A 144 -10.03 3.49 -3.70
CA LEU A 144 -10.96 3.24 -4.80
C LEU A 144 -12.28 4.00 -4.64
N ALA A 145 -12.81 4.09 -3.41
CA ALA A 145 -14.04 4.83 -3.15
C ALA A 145 -13.84 6.33 -3.42
N TRP A 146 -12.72 6.89 -2.94
CA TRP A 146 -12.33 8.26 -3.26
C TRP A 146 -12.20 8.49 -4.77
N ALA A 147 -11.54 7.57 -5.48
CA ALA A 147 -11.34 7.70 -6.92
C ALA A 147 -12.66 7.73 -7.68
N VAL A 148 -13.60 6.83 -7.38
CA VAL A 148 -14.92 6.81 -8.03
C VAL A 148 -15.68 8.11 -7.77
N MET A 149 -15.68 8.61 -6.52
CA MET A 149 -16.32 9.89 -6.20
C MET A 149 -15.71 11.06 -6.99
N PHE A 150 -14.38 11.12 -7.10
CA PHE A 150 -13.72 12.18 -7.83
C PHE A 150 -13.83 12.06 -9.35
N VAL A 151 -13.88 10.84 -9.89
CA VAL A 151 -14.17 10.64 -11.32
C VAL A 151 -15.58 11.13 -11.65
N MET A 152 -16.56 10.90 -10.78
CA MET A 152 -17.91 11.46 -10.94
C MET A 152 -17.95 12.99 -10.85
N ALA A 153 -17.09 13.59 -10.02
CA ALA A 153 -17.05 15.03 -9.81
C ALA A 153 -16.25 15.80 -10.88
N PHE A 154 -15.10 15.27 -11.30
CA PHE A 154 -14.12 15.94 -12.17
C PHE A 154 -13.99 15.31 -13.56
N GLY A 155 -14.64 14.17 -13.81
CA GLY A 155 -14.49 13.39 -15.03
C GLY A 155 -13.30 12.42 -14.97
N ILE A 156 -13.15 11.65 -16.06
CA ILE A 156 -12.06 10.68 -16.24
C ILE A 156 -10.73 11.42 -16.42
N GLY A 157 -9.68 10.97 -15.73
CA GLY A 157 -8.33 11.49 -15.88
C GLY A 157 -7.47 11.35 -14.63
N ALA A 158 -6.25 11.90 -14.70
CA ALA A 158 -5.25 11.82 -13.63
C ALA A 158 -5.66 12.56 -12.34
N THR A 159 -6.42 13.67 -12.46
CA THR A 159 -6.79 14.52 -11.31
C THR A 159 -7.58 13.76 -10.22
N PRO A 160 -8.62 12.97 -10.54
CA PRO A 160 -9.28 12.09 -9.58
C PRO A 160 -8.34 11.15 -8.83
N GLY A 161 -7.41 10.50 -9.55
CA GLY A 161 -6.44 9.57 -8.97
C GLY A 161 -5.49 10.28 -8.01
N PHE A 162 -4.98 11.45 -8.42
CA PHE A 162 -4.13 12.28 -7.59
C PHE A 162 -4.82 12.68 -6.28
N LEU A 163 -6.06 13.19 -6.34
CA LEU A 163 -6.82 13.60 -5.15
C LEU A 163 -7.12 12.42 -4.23
N ALA A 164 -7.52 11.28 -4.80
CA ALA A 164 -7.80 10.06 -4.05
C ALA A 164 -6.56 9.57 -3.28
N LEU A 165 -5.42 9.46 -3.97
CA LEU A 165 -4.16 9.05 -3.34
C LEU A 165 -3.69 10.07 -2.32
N ALA A 166 -3.74 11.37 -2.63
CA ALA A 166 -3.27 12.42 -1.74
C ALA A 166 -4.07 12.45 -0.43
N LEU A 167 -5.41 12.42 -0.48
CA LEU A 167 -6.22 12.48 0.73
C LEU A 167 -6.01 11.28 1.64
N HIS A 168 -6.01 10.07 1.07
CA HIS A 168 -5.75 8.86 1.86
C HIS A 168 -4.32 8.86 2.43
N THR A 169 -3.33 9.25 1.62
CA THR A 169 -1.92 9.29 2.03
C THR A 169 -1.65 10.36 3.09
N ILE A 170 -2.28 11.55 3.01
CA ILE A 170 -2.20 12.60 4.04
C ILE A 170 -2.63 12.04 5.38
N GLY A 171 -3.80 11.39 5.45
CA GLY A 171 -4.27 10.78 6.70
C GLY A 171 -3.29 9.73 7.21
N SER A 172 -2.91 8.80 6.35
CA SER A 172 -2.01 7.71 6.69
C SER A 172 -0.62 8.18 7.17
N LEU A 173 0.03 9.09 6.46
CA LEU A 173 1.33 9.64 6.85
C LEU A 173 1.23 10.49 8.11
N THR A 174 0.17 11.29 8.28
CA THR A 174 0.02 12.12 9.49
C THR A 174 0.01 11.23 10.73
N LYS A 175 -0.74 10.11 10.68
CA LYS A 175 -0.77 9.11 11.76
C LYS A 175 0.62 8.59 12.09
N LEU A 176 1.30 8.04 11.09
CA LEU A 176 2.61 7.43 11.26
C LEU A 176 3.65 8.44 11.76
N PHE A 177 3.60 9.66 11.25
CA PHE A 177 4.51 10.75 11.61
C PHE A 177 4.29 11.22 13.05
N TYR A 178 3.05 11.44 13.50
CA TYR A 178 2.84 11.88 14.88
C TYR A 178 3.16 10.78 15.89
N GLU A 179 2.90 9.50 15.57
CA GLU A 179 3.30 8.37 16.44
C GLU A 179 4.82 8.28 16.55
N SER A 180 5.53 8.51 15.45
CA SER A 180 7.00 8.56 15.44
C SER A 180 7.53 9.72 16.28
N ILE A 181 6.86 10.88 16.22
CA ILE A 181 7.18 12.01 17.08
C ILE A 181 6.95 11.66 18.55
N GLU A 182 5.83 11.04 18.90
CA GLU A 182 5.50 10.66 20.29
C GLU A 182 6.44 9.60 20.87
N THR A 183 6.96 8.72 20.02
CA THR A 183 7.89 7.65 20.40
C THR A 183 9.33 8.15 20.57
N ALA A 184 9.66 9.34 20.03
CA ALA A 184 11.01 9.89 20.11
C ALA A 184 11.44 10.20 21.56
N SER A 185 12.73 10.02 21.86
CA SER A 185 13.23 10.23 23.21
C SER A 185 13.22 11.71 23.58
N ASN A 186 12.61 12.04 24.72
CA ASN A 186 12.65 13.39 25.29
C ASN A 186 13.99 13.75 25.97
N LYS A 187 14.97 12.83 26.03
CA LYS A 187 16.26 13.10 26.69
C LYS A 187 17.05 14.24 26.03
N PRO A 188 17.27 14.27 24.70
CA PRO A 188 18.00 15.36 24.05
C PRO A 188 17.25 16.70 24.15
N VAL A 189 15.91 16.65 24.06
CA VAL A 189 15.03 17.82 24.18
C VAL A 189 15.16 18.47 25.56
N ARG A 190 15.18 17.67 26.63
CA ARG A 190 15.39 18.13 28.00
C ARG A 190 16.81 18.64 28.25
N GLY A 191 17.82 17.98 27.67
CA GLY A 191 19.22 18.44 27.76
C GLY A 191 19.38 19.84 27.17
N LEU A 192 18.85 20.08 25.98
CA LEU A 192 18.85 21.40 25.36
C LEU A 192 18.07 22.43 26.19
N ALA A 193 16.93 22.05 26.78
CA ALA A 193 16.17 22.93 27.67
C ALA A 193 16.99 23.39 28.89
N ALA A 194 17.78 22.49 29.48
CA ALA A 194 18.65 22.81 30.62
C ALA A 194 19.77 23.80 30.25
N CYS A 195 20.18 23.83 28.98
CA CYS A 195 21.14 24.80 28.45
C CYS A 195 20.50 26.13 28.03
N GLY A 196 19.21 26.37 28.32
CA GLY A 196 18.51 27.60 27.94
C GLY A 196 18.05 27.66 26.49
N ALA A 197 18.00 26.52 25.78
CA ALA A 197 17.58 26.51 24.37
C ALA A 197 16.10 26.85 24.20
N THR A 198 15.80 27.66 23.17
CA THR A 198 14.43 28.06 22.82
C THR A 198 13.60 26.85 22.33
N PRO A 199 12.25 26.90 22.35
CA PRO A 199 11.40 25.82 21.83
C PRO A 199 11.75 25.37 20.42
N LEU A 200 12.06 26.31 19.51
CA LEU A 200 12.47 26.01 18.15
C LEU A 200 13.83 25.31 18.08
N GLN A 201 14.80 25.71 18.92
CA GLN A 201 16.09 25.03 19.01
C GLN A 201 15.93 23.60 19.53
N ARG A 202 15.10 23.40 20.57
CA ARG A 202 14.80 22.08 21.12
C ARG A 202 14.15 21.16 20.07
N MET A 203 13.23 21.68 19.27
CA MET A 203 12.59 20.93 18.19
C MET A 203 13.56 20.59 17.07
N ARG A 204 14.35 21.57 16.60
CA ARG A 204 15.28 21.42 15.47
C ARG A 204 16.48 20.53 15.79
N PHE A 205 17.04 20.63 16.99
CA PHE A 205 18.27 19.92 17.37
C PHE A 205 18.05 18.74 18.31
N GLY A 206 16.92 18.70 19.03
CA GLY A 206 16.59 17.59 19.93
C GLY A 206 15.69 16.56 19.27
N LEU A 207 14.57 17.00 18.68
CA LEU A 207 13.51 16.10 18.19
C LEU A 207 13.68 15.73 16.70
N TRP A 208 13.85 16.72 15.83
CA TRP A 208 13.90 16.54 14.37
C TRP A 208 14.94 15.51 13.90
N PRO A 209 16.18 15.46 14.43
CA PRO A 209 17.17 14.49 13.99
C PRO A 209 16.76 13.04 14.28
N GLN A 210 15.94 12.81 15.33
CA GLN A 210 15.44 11.48 15.68
C GLN A 210 14.30 11.03 14.76
N VAL A 211 13.41 11.95 14.36
CA VAL A 211 12.20 11.61 13.59
C VAL A 211 12.41 11.68 12.07
N LYS A 212 13.34 12.51 11.58
CA LYS A 212 13.59 12.69 10.14
C LYS A 212 13.87 11.38 9.40
N PRO A 213 14.71 10.45 9.91
CA PRO A 213 14.96 9.17 9.22
C PRO A 213 13.68 8.34 9.06
N VAL A 214 12.84 8.32 10.09
CA VAL A 214 11.58 7.58 10.11
C VAL A 214 10.56 8.21 9.15
N PHE A 215 10.47 9.55 9.12
CA PHE A 215 9.60 10.27 8.19
C PHE A 215 9.94 9.94 6.74
N LEU A 216 11.24 9.96 6.42
CA LEU A 216 11.73 9.68 5.08
C LEU A 216 11.50 8.21 4.70
N SER A 217 11.72 7.28 5.63
CA SER A 217 11.40 5.86 5.43
C SER A 217 9.92 5.63 5.09
N TYR A 218 9.00 6.24 5.84
CA TYR A 218 7.57 6.12 5.55
C TYR A 218 7.16 6.82 4.25
N SER A 219 7.85 7.90 3.88
CA SER A 219 7.61 8.61 2.62
C SER A 219 7.96 7.74 1.41
N PHE A 220 9.12 7.07 1.43
CA PHE A 220 9.50 6.14 0.36
C PHE A 220 8.60 4.92 0.29
N MET A 221 8.26 4.34 1.45
CA MET A 221 7.30 3.24 1.50
C MET A 221 5.94 3.65 0.93
N ARG A 222 5.47 4.86 1.22
CA ARG A 222 4.21 5.37 0.67
C ARG A 222 4.27 5.67 -0.82
N LEU A 223 5.43 6.07 -1.35
CA LEU A 223 5.60 6.24 -2.78
C LEU A 223 5.36 4.94 -3.55
N GLU A 224 5.96 3.83 -3.09
CA GLU A 224 5.77 2.51 -3.71
C GLU A 224 4.31 2.06 -3.64
N ILE A 225 3.68 2.21 -2.46
CA ILE A 225 2.26 1.88 -2.26
C ILE A 225 1.39 2.73 -3.20
N ASN A 226 1.64 4.04 -3.29
CA ASN A 226 0.86 4.94 -4.12
C ASN A 226 1.00 4.62 -5.62
N PHE A 227 2.18 4.19 -6.07
CA PHE A 227 2.37 3.72 -7.44
C PHE A 227 1.51 2.47 -7.72
N ARG A 228 1.57 1.48 -6.84
CA ARG A 228 0.75 0.25 -6.95
C ARG A 228 -0.74 0.54 -6.88
N GLN A 229 -1.17 1.47 -6.03
CA GLN A 229 -2.57 1.87 -5.94
C GLN A 229 -3.02 2.61 -7.19
N SER A 230 -2.18 3.49 -7.73
CA SER A 230 -2.46 4.21 -8.98
C SER A 230 -2.79 3.29 -10.14
N THR A 231 -2.13 2.13 -10.27
CA THR A 231 -2.45 1.17 -11.34
C THR A 231 -3.85 0.59 -11.19
N ILE A 232 -4.34 0.40 -9.96
CA ILE A 232 -5.71 -0.06 -9.68
C ILE A 232 -6.71 1.09 -9.91
N LEU A 233 -6.38 2.32 -9.48
CA LEU A 233 -7.24 3.48 -9.70
C LEU A 233 -7.44 3.78 -11.19
N GLY A 234 -6.44 3.52 -12.04
CA GLY A 234 -6.58 3.67 -13.49
C GLY A 234 -7.69 2.80 -14.08
N LEU A 235 -8.00 1.65 -13.47
CA LEU A 235 -9.09 0.77 -13.89
C LEU A 235 -10.48 1.41 -13.75
N VAL A 236 -10.63 2.35 -12.81
CA VAL A 236 -11.90 3.07 -12.54
C VAL A 236 -11.98 4.43 -13.23
N GLY A 237 -11.03 4.74 -14.14
CA GLY A 237 -11.01 5.99 -14.90
C GLY A 237 -10.11 7.08 -14.32
N ALA A 238 -9.18 6.74 -13.43
CA ALA A 238 -8.20 7.69 -12.89
C ALA A 238 -6.96 7.90 -13.81
N GLY A 239 -7.00 7.43 -15.07
CA GLY A 239 -5.92 7.60 -16.04
C GLY A 239 -4.72 6.65 -15.86
N GLY A 240 -3.62 6.97 -16.55
CA GLY A 240 -2.35 6.23 -16.50
C GLY A 240 -2.41 4.79 -17.03
N ILE A 241 -1.44 3.99 -16.61
CA ILE A 241 -1.23 2.63 -17.12
C ILE A 241 -2.38 1.67 -16.77
N GLY A 242 -3.09 1.93 -15.66
CA GLY A 242 -4.25 1.14 -15.27
C GLY A 242 -5.39 1.23 -16.28
N GLN A 243 -5.64 2.42 -16.82
CA GLN A 243 -6.70 2.60 -17.82
C GLN A 243 -6.38 1.87 -19.12
N GLU A 244 -5.11 1.87 -19.53
CA GLU A 244 -4.63 1.12 -20.69
C GLU A 244 -4.70 -0.40 -20.46
N LEU A 245 -4.35 -0.87 -19.26
CA LEU A 245 -4.53 -2.26 -18.87
C LEU A 245 -6.00 -2.69 -18.99
N MET A 246 -6.93 -1.90 -18.42
CA MET A 246 -8.37 -2.17 -18.52
C MET A 246 -8.86 -2.15 -19.97
N THR A 247 -8.32 -1.25 -20.80
CA THR A 247 -8.65 -1.18 -22.23
C THR A 247 -8.20 -2.44 -22.96
N ASN A 248 -6.98 -2.94 -22.70
CA ASN A 248 -6.48 -4.15 -23.32
C ASN A 248 -7.25 -5.40 -22.88
N ILE A 249 -7.64 -5.49 -21.61
CA ILE A 249 -8.50 -6.57 -21.10
C ILE A 249 -9.86 -6.54 -21.82
N LYS A 250 -10.49 -5.37 -21.97
CA LYS A 250 -11.79 -5.23 -22.65
C LYS A 250 -11.76 -5.53 -24.15
N LEU A 251 -10.58 -5.44 -24.76
CA LEU A 251 -10.37 -5.70 -26.20
C LEU A 251 -9.78 -7.09 -26.46
N ASP A 252 -9.70 -7.95 -25.43
CA ASP A 252 -9.09 -9.29 -25.48
C ASP A 252 -7.65 -9.29 -26.05
N ARG A 253 -6.90 -8.20 -25.81
CA ARG A 253 -5.51 -8.04 -26.27
C ARG A 253 -4.53 -8.60 -25.24
N TYR A 254 -4.56 -9.92 -25.03
CA TYR A 254 -3.79 -10.59 -23.99
C TYR A 254 -2.27 -10.40 -24.09
N ASP A 255 -1.72 -10.30 -25.30
CA ASP A 255 -0.30 -9.96 -25.51
C ASP A 255 0.06 -8.60 -24.89
N GLN A 256 -0.85 -7.62 -24.98
CA GLN A 256 -0.63 -6.28 -24.44
C GLN A 256 -0.92 -6.22 -22.94
N VAL A 257 -1.83 -7.06 -22.44
CA VAL A 257 -2.04 -7.26 -20.99
C VAL A 257 -0.76 -7.76 -20.34
N SER A 258 -0.13 -8.82 -20.88
CA SER A 258 1.11 -9.35 -20.28
C SER A 258 2.29 -8.40 -20.39
N MET A 259 2.43 -7.68 -21.51
CA MET A 259 3.45 -6.65 -21.62
C MET A 259 3.27 -5.55 -20.57
N THR A 260 2.03 -5.07 -20.40
CA THR A 260 1.70 -4.06 -19.39
C THR A 260 1.97 -4.56 -17.97
N LEU A 261 1.60 -5.80 -17.66
CA LEU A 261 1.86 -6.43 -16.36
C LEU A 261 3.37 -6.57 -16.09
N LEU A 262 4.15 -7.01 -17.08
CA LEU A 262 5.61 -7.10 -16.95
C LEU A 262 6.20 -5.73 -16.62
N LEU A 263 5.80 -4.68 -17.33
CA LEU A 263 6.30 -3.34 -17.08
C LEU A 263 5.92 -2.82 -15.68
N ILE A 264 4.69 -3.07 -15.21
CA ILE A 264 4.28 -2.73 -13.84
C ILE A 264 5.17 -3.46 -12.83
N ILE A 265 5.40 -4.77 -13.01
CA ILE A 265 6.27 -5.57 -12.13
C ILE A 265 7.69 -4.99 -12.12
N LEU A 266 8.27 -4.70 -13.28
CA LEU A 266 9.62 -4.14 -13.38
C LEU A 266 9.74 -2.80 -12.64
N VAL A 267 8.77 -1.91 -12.81
CA VAL A 267 8.78 -0.60 -12.13
C VAL A 267 8.56 -0.73 -10.63
N VAL A 268 7.63 -1.59 -10.19
CA VAL A 268 7.41 -1.84 -8.76
C VAL A 268 8.67 -2.44 -8.12
N SER A 269 9.31 -3.42 -8.76
CA SER A 269 10.55 -4.02 -8.27
C SER A 269 11.69 -3.00 -8.20
N LEU A 270 11.79 -2.10 -9.18
CA LEU A 270 12.77 -1.02 -9.16
C LEU A 270 12.48 -0.01 -8.02
N LEU A 271 11.22 0.35 -7.82
CA LEU A 271 10.80 1.25 -6.73
C LEU A 271 11.05 0.65 -5.36
N ASP A 272 10.75 -0.62 -5.15
CA ASP A 272 11.00 -1.32 -3.88
C ASP A 272 12.51 -1.44 -3.61
N TYR A 273 13.30 -1.85 -4.63
CA TYR A 273 14.75 -1.91 -4.52
C TYR A 273 15.38 -0.56 -4.16
N THR A 274 15.00 0.50 -4.87
CA THR A 274 15.51 1.86 -4.61
C THR A 274 15.06 2.39 -3.25
N SER A 275 13.80 2.16 -2.87
CA SER A 275 13.27 2.55 -1.55
C SER A 275 13.97 1.81 -0.41
N GLY A 276 14.27 0.52 -0.59
CA GLY A 276 15.02 -0.29 0.37
C GLY A 276 16.44 0.21 0.57
N GLU A 277 17.14 0.52 -0.52
CA GLU A 277 18.51 1.04 -0.47
C GLU A 277 18.58 2.43 0.17
N LEU A 278 17.65 3.33 -0.18
CA LEU A 278 17.55 4.66 0.44
C LEU A 278 17.24 4.56 1.93
N ARG A 279 16.35 3.65 2.34
CA ARG A 279 16.04 3.43 3.76
C ARG A 279 17.25 2.94 4.55
N LYS A 280 18.05 2.02 4.00
CA LYS A 280 19.30 1.57 4.65
C LYS A 280 20.26 2.72 4.87
N ARG A 281 20.50 3.57 3.86
CA ARG A 281 21.40 4.73 3.98
C ARG A 281 20.92 5.73 5.03
N VAL A 282 19.61 5.98 5.08
CA VAL A 282 18.99 6.99 5.96
C VAL A 282 18.88 6.52 7.41
N VAL A 283 18.55 5.24 7.63
CA VAL A 283 18.28 4.68 8.97
C VAL A 283 19.53 4.04 9.58
N GLU A 284 20.32 3.30 8.80
CA GLU A 284 21.49 2.57 9.28
C GLU A 284 22.77 3.41 9.22
N GLY A 285 22.74 4.59 8.58
CA GLY A 285 23.88 5.50 8.52
C GLY A 285 25.11 4.95 7.79
N LYS A 286 24.96 3.86 7.01
CA LYS A 286 26.04 3.36 6.16
C LYS A 286 26.27 4.33 5.01
N LYS A 287 27.49 4.88 4.96
CA LYS A 287 28.04 5.65 3.84
C LYS A 287 28.13 4.79 2.60
#